data_AF-A0A383X682-F1
#
_entry.id   AF-A0A383X682-F1
#
_cell.length_a   1.000
_cell.length_b   1.000
_cell.length_c   1.000
_cell.angle_alpha   90.00
_cell.angle_beta   90.00
_cell.angle_gamma   90.00
#
_symmetry.space_group_name_H-M   'P 1'
#
loop_
_entity.id
_entity.type
_entity.pdbx_description
1 polymer ?
#
loop_
_entity_poly.entity_id
_entity_poly.type
_entity_poly.pdbx_seq_one_letter_code
_entity_poly.pdbx_strand_id
1 'polypeptide(L)'
;MYYSMPDWASRLANLYWLLRCYGPRDQARRRKLYRQIAAERKRLLEAGVDGEEVRLLCRHLANLRNRHAALRLAAYSSQLRLELGP
;
A
#
# COMPACT_ATOMS: atom_id res chain seq x y z
N MET A 1 -0.40 -9.29 -15.70
CA MET A 1 -1.29 -8.19 -15.26
C MET A 1 -0.48 -7.17 -14.49
N TYR A 2 -0.35 -5.95 -15.02
CA TYR A 2 0.25 -4.83 -14.31
C TYR A 2 -0.83 -4.17 -13.45
N TYR A 3 -0.61 -4.05 -12.14
CA TYR A 3 -1.48 -3.27 -11.27
C TYR A 3 -1.26 -1.78 -11.56
N SER A 4 -2.25 -1.11 -12.13
CA SER A 4 -2.24 0.36 -12.19
C SER A 4 -2.50 0.90 -10.79
N MET A 5 -1.58 1.73 -10.30
CA MET A 5 -1.69 2.33 -8.97
C MET A 5 -2.87 3.32 -8.96
N PRO A 6 -3.88 3.13 -8.10
CA PRO A 6 -4.99 4.07 -7.99
C PRO A 6 -4.56 5.36 -7.30
N ASP A 7 -5.24 6.47 -7.59
CA ASP A 7 -4.86 7.80 -7.09
C ASP A 7 -4.77 7.87 -5.56
N TRP A 8 -5.69 7.18 -4.88
CA TRP A 8 -5.74 7.12 -3.41
C TRP A 8 -4.48 6.49 -2.79
N ALA A 9 -3.76 5.64 -3.54
CA ALA A 9 -2.58 4.92 -3.06
C ALA A 9 -1.28 5.74 -3.11
N SER A 10 -1.27 6.87 -3.81
CA SER A 10 -0.08 7.70 -4.04
C SER A 10 0.63 8.10 -2.74
N ARG A 11 -0.14 8.47 -1.72
CA ARG A 11 0.41 8.88 -0.41
C ARG A 11 1.05 7.73 0.34
N LEU A 12 0.44 6.53 0.34
CA LEU A 12 1.04 5.32 0.91
C LEU A 12 2.33 4.95 0.15
N ALA A 13 2.30 4.98 -1.18
CA ALA A 13 3.46 4.65 -2.00
C ALA A 13 4.67 5.54 -1.66
N ASN A 14 4.45 6.85 -1.51
CA ASN A 14 5.48 7.79 -1.11
C ASN A 14 6.03 7.51 0.30
N LEU A 15 5.15 7.26 1.29
CA LEU A 15 5.58 6.93 2.66
C LEU A 15 6.45 5.68 2.72
N TYR A 16 6.08 4.63 1.96
CA TYR A 16 6.87 3.41 1.86
C TYR A 16 8.18 3.62 1.08
N TRP A 17 8.19 4.49 0.06
CA TRP A 17 9.44 4.88 -0.61
C TRP A 17 10.39 5.57 0.36
N LEU A 18 9.92 6.57 1.10
CA LEU A 18 10.69 7.23 2.15
C LEU A 18 11.22 6.22 3.17
N LEU A 19 10.39 5.27 3.61
CA LEU A 19 10.80 4.23 4.57
C LEU A 19 11.94 3.35 4.04
N ARG A 20 12.02 3.13 2.72
CA ARG A 20 13.13 2.41 2.08
C ARG A 20 14.37 3.28 1.89
N CYS A 21 14.19 4.59 1.66
CA CYS A 21 15.30 5.55 1.59
C CYS A 21 16.01 5.72 2.95
N TYR A 22 15.25 5.72 4.05
CA TYR A 22 15.83 5.81 5.39
C TYR A 22 16.38 4.46 5.85
N GLY A 23 17.70 4.42 6.05
CA GLY A 23 18.41 3.24 6.51
C GLY A 23 18.11 2.86 7.97
N PRO A 24 18.58 1.70 8.44
CA PRO A 24 18.33 1.20 9.81
C PRO A 24 18.81 2.14 10.93
N ARG A 25 19.75 3.05 10.62
CA ARG A 25 20.32 4.01 11.57
C ARG A 25 19.36 5.17 11.89
N ASP A 26 18.41 5.47 11.01
CA ASP A 26 17.45 6.57 11.16
C ASP A 26 16.17 6.17 11.90
N GLN A 27 16.29 5.49 13.04
CA GLN A 27 15.14 4.88 13.71
C GLN A 27 14.03 5.88 14.09
N ALA A 28 14.40 7.12 14.48
CA ALA A 28 13.41 8.15 14.82
C ALA A 28 12.53 8.52 13.62
N ARG A 29 13.13 8.69 12.43
CA ARG A 29 12.40 8.96 11.18
C ARG A 29 11.57 7.77 10.75
N ARG A 30 12.11 6.56 10.87
CA ARG A 30 11.38 5.31 10.58
C ARG A 30 10.15 5.15 11.47
N ARG A 31 10.27 5.39 12.78
CA ARG A 31 9.12 5.37 13.72
C ARG A 31 8.06 6.40 13.34
N LYS A 32 8.47 7.62 12.97
CA LYS A 32 7.54 8.65 12.46
C LYS A 32 6.82 8.17 11.20
N LEU A 33 7.53 7.57 10.25
CA LEU A 33 6.94 7.03 9.02
C LEU A 33 5.96 5.89 9.29
N TYR A 34 6.29 4.95 10.18
CA TYR A 34 5.34 3.89 10.55
C TYR A 34 4.04 4.45 11.14
N ARG A 35 4.12 5.50 11.98
CA ARG A 35 2.92 6.19 12.48
C ARG A 35 2.14 6.87 11.36
N GLN A 36 2.81 7.50 10.41
CA GLN A 36 2.17 8.12 9.25
C GLN A 36 1.50 7.08 8.34
N ILE A 37 2.14 5.93 8.12
CA ILE A 37 1.56 4.80 7.37
C ILE A 37 0.31 4.28 8.08
N ALA A 38 0.35 4.10 9.41
CA ALA A 38 -0.80 3.65 10.18
C ALA A 38 -1.97 4.64 10.10
N ALA A 39 -1.71 5.94 10.25
CA ALA A 39 -2.71 6.99 10.11
C ALA A 39 -3.31 7.03 8.70
N GLU A 40 -2.47 6.88 7.67
CA GLU A 40 -2.93 6.86 6.28
C GLU A 40 -3.77 5.62 5.96
N ARG A 41 -3.39 4.44 6.47
CA ARG A 41 -4.22 3.23 6.35
C ARG A 41 -5.58 3.45 6.99
N LYS A 42 -5.62 4.03 8.19
CA LYS A 42 -6.88 4.37 8.88
C LYS A 42 -7.73 5.33 8.04
N ARG A 43 -7.14 6.42 7.54
CA ARG A 43 -7.82 7.40 6.67
C ARG A 43 -8.46 6.75 5.44
N LEU A 44 -7.75 5.81 4.79
CA LEU A 44 -8.27 5.12 3.60
C LEU A 44 -9.46 4.21 3.92
N LEU A 45 -9.38 3.48 5.04
CA LEU A 45 -10.51 2.66 5.52
C LEU A 45 -11.73 3.53 5.85
N GLU A 46 -11.51 4.67 6.53
CA GLU A 46 -12.57 5.63 6.85
C GLU A 46 -13.17 6.29 5.60
N ALA A 47 -12.38 6.43 4.53
CA ALA A 47 -12.84 6.92 3.23
C ALA A 47 -13.55 5.85 2.37
N GLY A 48 -13.76 4.64 2.90
CA GLY A 48 -14.47 3.57 2.21
C GLY A 48 -13.62 2.78 1.21
N VAL A 49 -12.29 2.92 1.24
CA VAL A 49 -11.41 2.07 0.43
C VAL A 49 -11.40 0.65 0.99
N ASP A 50 -11.44 -0.35 0.11
CA ASP A 50 -11.45 -1.75 0.50
C ASP A 50 -10.24 -2.11 1.38
N GLY A 51 -10.51 -2.73 2.52
CA GLY A 51 -9.48 -2.99 3.53
C GLY A 51 -8.49 -4.07 3.14
N GLU A 52 -8.92 -5.06 2.35
CA GLU A 52 -8.06 -6.12 1.86
C GLU A 52 -7.14 -5.61 0.74
N GLU A 53 -7.65 -4.75 -0.15
CA GLU A 53 -6.85 -4.06 -1.16
C GLU A 53 -5.77 -3.20 -0.49
N VAL A 54 -6.13 -2.41 0.53
CA VAL A 54 -5.16 -1.61 1.31
C VAL A 54 -4.12 -2.50 1.99
N ARG A 55 -4.51 -3.65 2.54
CA ARG A 55 -3.60 -4.60 3.18
C ARG A 55 -2.61 -5.21 2.18
N LEU A 56 -3.11 -5.67 1.04
CA LEU A 56 -2.28 -6.27 -0.02
C LEU A 56 -1.34 -5.23 -0.63
N LEU A 57 -1.80 -4.00 -0.83
CA LEU A 57 -0.98 -2.88 -1.28
C LEU A 57 0.16 -2.61 -0.29
N CYS A 58 -0.12 -2.49 1.01
CA CYS A 58 0.91 -2.28 2.02
C CYS A 58 1.97 -3.40 2.03
N ARG A 59 1.54 -4.65 1.83
CA ARG A 59 2.44 -5.81 1.74
C ARG A 59 3.30 -5.77 0.48
N HIS A 60 2.74 -5.34 -0.66
CA HIS A 60 3.51 -5.12 -1.89
C HIS A 60 4.52 -3.97 -1.72
N LEU A 61 4.10 -2.84 -1.18
CA LEU A 61 4.96 -1.67 -0.95
C LEU A 61 6.08 -1.94 0.08
N ALA A 62 5.85 -2.81 1.07
CA ALA A 62 6.89 -3.21 2.00
C ALA A 62 8.08 -3.92 1.30
N ASN A 63 7.82 -4.67 0.23
CA ASN A 63 8.84 -5.34 -0.55
C ASN A 63 8.42 -5.48 -2.03
N LEU A 64 8.83 -4.52 -2.85
CA LEU A 64 8.51 -4.48 -4.27
C LEU A 64 9.09 -5.66 -5.07
N ARG A 65 10.13 -6.33 -4.56
CA ARG A 65 10.73 -7.52 -5.20
C ARG A 65 9.93 -8.79 -4.94
N ASN A 66 8.94 -8.75 -4.04
CA ASN A 66 8.09 -9.90 -3.75
C ASN A 66 7.03 -10.09 -4.85
N ARG A 67 7.34 -10.92 -5.84
CA ARG A 67 6.45 -11.24 -6.96
C ARG A 67 5.10 -11.81 -6.49
N HIS A 68 5.07 -12.65 -5.45
CA HIS A 68 3.83 -13.21 -4.94
C HIS A 68 2.92 -12.14 -4.29
N ALA A 69 3.50 -11.12 -3.65
CA ALA A 69 2.74 -9.99 -3.14
C ALA A 69 2.14 -9.16 -4.29
N ALA A 70 2.94 -8.89 -5.33
CA ALA A 70 2.46 -8.18 -6.52
C ALA A 70 1.33 -8.92 -7.24
N LEU A 71 1.49 -10.24 -7.44
CA LEU A 71 0.47 -11.07 -8.10
C LEU A 71 -0.83 -11.14 -7.28
N ARG A 72 -0.74 -11.28 -5.95
CA ARG A 72 -1.93 -11.29 -5.08
C ARG A 72 -2.67 -9.96 -5.12
N LEU A 73 -1.96 -8.84 -5.06
CA LEU A 73 -2.56 -7.52 -5.20
C LEU A 73 -3.26 -7.39 -6.56
N ALA A 74 -2.57 -7.73 -7.65
CA ALA A 74 -3.14 -7.62 -8.99
C ALA A 74 -4.39 -8.51 -9.17
N ALA A 75 -4.36 -9.75 -8.66
CA ALA A 75 -5.50 -10.66 -8.72
C ALA A 75 -6.69 -10.14 -7.92
N TYR A 76 -6.47 -9.76 -6.66
CA TYR A 76 -7.51 -9.24 -5.79
C TYR A 76 -8.14 -7.96 -6.35
N SER A 77 -7.32 -7.00 -6.76
CA SER A 77 -7.83 -5.75 -7.33
C SER A 77 -8.52 -5.93 -8.68
N SER A 78 -8.22 -6.99 -9.43
CA SER A 78 -8.97 -7.30 -10.65
C SER A 78 -10.34 -7.89 -10.31
N GLN A 79 -10.38 -8.79 -9.33
CA GLN A 79 -11.62 -9.36 -8.80
C GLN A 79 -12.53 -8.27 -8.21
N LEU A 80 -11.99 -7.41 -7.34
CA LEU A 80 -12.74 -6.31 -6.71
C LEU A 80 -13.37 -5.38 -7.75
N ARG A 81 -12.64 -5.06 -8.83
CA ARG A 81 -13.17 -4.23 -9.93
C ARG A 81 -14.28 -4.93 -10.72
N LEU A 82 -14.23 -6.25 -10.87
CA LEU A 82 -15.31 -7.02 -11.50
C LEU A 82 -16.57 -7.05 -10.61
N GLU A 83 -16.38 -7.14 -9.29
CA GLU A 83 -17.47 -7.19 -8.30
C GLU A 83 -18.17 -5.84 -8.14
N LEU A 84 -17.44 -4.72 -8.25
CA LEU A 84 -17.99 -3.38 -8.13
C LEU A 84 -18.67 -2.84 -9.40
N GLY A 85 -18.58 -3.57 -10.52
CA GLY A 85 -19.19 -3.21 -11.81
C GLY A 85 -18.53 -1.98 -12.47
N PRO A 86 -18.77 -1.76 -13.79
CA PRO A 86 -18.40 -0.52 -14.46
C PRO A 86 -19.19 0.69 -13.95
#